data_AF-A0A5M3WZW6-F1
#
_entry.id   AF-A0A5M3WZW6-F1
#
_cell.length_a   1.000
_cell.length_b   1.000
_cell.length_c   1.000
_cell.angle_alpha   90.00
_cell.angle_beta   90.00
_cell.angle_gamma   90.00
#
_symmetry.space_group_name_H-M   'P 1'
#
loop_
_entity.id
_entity.type
_entity.pdbx_description
1 polymer ?
#
loop_
_entity_poly.entity_id
_entity_poly.type
_entity_poly.pdbx_seq_one_letter_code
_entity_poly.pdbx_strand_id
1 'polypeptide(L)' 'MTEVGRIRFMDAQPVNLDGFAVENAELGLVALASPHDPEPGLVVRDGVVAELDGVRSYSGWVNVAIVAVN' A
#
# COMPACT_ATOMS: atom_id res chain seq x y z
N MET A 1 25.72 30.44 14.03
CA MET A 1 24.69 30.63 13.01
C MET A 1 23.60 31.48 13.65
N THR A 2 23.47 32.75 13.28
CA THR A 2 22.44 33.62 13.86
C THR A 2 21.12 33.25 13.18
N GLU A 3 20.19 32.65 13.93
CA GLU A 3 18.85 32.38 13.41
C GLU A 3 18.19 33.70 12.98
N VAL A 4 17.75 33.77 11.74
CA VAL A 4 16.99 34.92 11.23
C VAL A 4 15.62 34.91 11.91
N GLY A 5 15.24 35.99 12.57
CA GLY A 5 14.09 36.02 13.49
C GLY A 5 12.74 35.56 12.89
N ARG A 6 12.56 35.66 11.57
CA ARG A 6 11.40 35.11 10.86
C ARG A 6 11.36 33.59 10.86
N ILE A 7 12.50 32.94 10.63
CA ILE A 7 12.59 31.48 10.55
C ILE A 7 12.30 30.85 11.92
N ARG A 8 12.91 31.39 12.98
CA ARG A 8 12.61 30.99 14.36
C ARG A 8 11.13 31.08 14.72
N PHE A 9 10.44 32.13 14.26
CA PHE A 9 8.99 32.27 14.47
C PHE A 9 8.19 31.22 13.69
N MET A 10 8.61 30.91 12.47
CA MET A 10 7.97 29.91 11.62
C MET A 10 8.19 28.49 12.13
N ASP A 11 9.38 28.14 12.62
CA ASP A 11 9.67 26.79 13.14
C ASP A 11 8.84 26.43 14.38
N ALA A 12 8.44 27.44 15.16
CA ALA A 12 7.57 27.25 16.32
C ALA A 12 6.07 27.13 15.97
N GLN A 13 5.68 27.24 14.68
CA GLN A 13 4.28 27.10 14.29
C GLN A 13 3.81 25.64 14.46
N PRO A 14 2.55 25.41 14.90
CA PRO A 14 2.06 24.06 15.19
C PRO A 14 2.22 23.06 14.06
N VAL A 15 2.05 23.51 12.80
CA VAL A 15 2.22 22.66 11.60
C VAL A 15 3.62 22.05 11.51
N ASN A 16 4.67 22.77 11.92
CA ASN A 16 6.04 22.28 11.83
C ASN A 16 6.39 21.27 12.93
N LEU A 17 5.46 21.02 13.86
CA LEU A 17 5.58 20.01 14.90
C LEU A 17 4.85 18.72 14.52
N ASP A 18 4.15 18.70 13.37
CA ASP A 18 3.54 17.50 12.83
C ASP A 18 4.60 16.54 12.28
N GLY A 19 4.31 15.24 12.34
CA GLY A 19 5.18 14.20 11.80
C GLY A 19 5.07 14.09 10.28
N PHE A 20 5.84 14.89 9.54
CA PHE A 20 6.01 14.70 8.10
C PHE A 20 7.10 13.68 7.81
N ALA A 21 6.81 12.75 6.90
CA ALA A 21 7.75 11.74 6.44
C ALA A 21 7.96 11.87 4.93
N VAL A 22 9.13 11.41 4.47
CA VAL A 22 9.38 11.21 3.04
C VAL A 22 8.69 9.92 2.59
N GLU A 23 8.18 9.90 1.37
CA GLU A 23 7.55 8.71 0.79
C GLU A 23 8.51 7.52 0.76
N ASN A 24 7.99 6.33 1.07
CA ASN A 24 8.72 5.07 1.01
C ASN A 24 7.78 3.93 0.61
N ALA A 25 7.78 3.60 -0.68
CA ALA A 25 6.92 2.56 -1.25
C ALA A 25 7.20 1.17 -0.70
N GLU A 26 8.46 0.84 -0.37
CA GLU A 26 8.86 -0.46 0.19
C GLU A 26 8.21 -0.73 1.55
N LEU A 27 7.89 0.33 2.30
CA LEU A 27 7.23 0.25 3.60
C LEU A 27 5.72 0.55 3.51
N GLY A 28 5.17 0.75 2.31
CA GLY A 28 3.80 1.20 2.11
C GLY A 28 3.53 2.64 2.58
N LEU A 29 4.59 3.44 2.78
CA LEU A 29 4.49 4.86 3.18
C LEU A 29 4.41 5.75 1.93
N VAL A 30 3.42 5.51 1.09
CA VAL A 30 3.12 6.33 -0.08
C VAL A 30 1.61 6.55 -0.12
N ALA A 31 1.17 7.76 -0.41
CA ALA A 31 -0.25 8.09 -0.32
C ALA A 31 -1.06 7.39 -1.41
N LEU A 32 -0.59 7.46 -2.66
CA LEU A 32 -1.26 6.96 -3.87
C LEU A 32 -0.21 6.65 -4.95
N ALA A 33 -0.58 5.85 -5.95
CA ALA A 33 0.24 5.56 -7.13
C ALA A 33 1.61 4.99 -6.78
N SER A 34 1.62 4.01 -5.88
CA SER A 34 2.81 3.23 -5.56
C SER A 34 3.31 2.51 -6.81
N PRO A 35 4.63 2.37 -7.02
CA PRO A 35 5.16 1.43 -8.02
C PRO A 35 4.76 -0.02 -7.73
N HIS A 36 4.34 -0.33 -6.50
CA HIS A 36 3.86 -1.65 -6.08
C HIS A 36 2.33 -1.80 -6.18
N ASP A 37 1.60 -0.76 -6.60
CA ASP A 37 0.16 -0.89 -6.86
C ASP A 37 -0.05 -1.78 -8.10
N PRO A 38 -1.00 -2.74 -8.07
CA PRO A 38 -1.24 -3.61 -9.22
C PRO A 38 -1.86 -2.83 -10.38
N GLU A 39 -1.58 -3.29 -11.61
CA GLU A 39 -2.26 -2.75 -12.79
C GLU A 39 -3.76 -3.11 -12.73
N PRO A 40 -4.67 -2.13 -12.92
CA PRO A 40 -6.10 -2.40 -12.88
C PRO A 40 -6.53 -3.45 -13.91
N GLY A 41 -7.27 -4.47 -13.48
CA GLY A 41 -7.69 -5.55 -14.36
C GLY A 41 -8.82 -6.42 -13.80
N LEU A 42 -9.69 -6.90 -14.69
CA LEU A 42 -10.78 -7.81 -14.32
C LEU A 42 -11.00 -8.84 -15.42
N VAL A 43 -11.04 -10.12 -15.03
CA VAL A 43 -11.45 -11.23 -15.91
C VAL A 43 -12.63 -11.94 -15.28
N VAL A 44 -13.72 -12.08 -16.03
CA VAL A 44 -14.92 -12.81 -15.63
C VAL A 44 -15.10 -14.02 -16.53
N ARG A 45 -15.41 -15.19 -15.96
CA ARG A 45 -15.75 -16.43 -16.67
C ARG A 45 -16.97 -17.06 -16.02
N ASP A 46 -17.96 -17.44 -16.82
CA ASP A 46 -19.20 -18.07 -16.36
C ASP A 46 -19.93 -17.29 -15.26
N GLY A 47 -19.86 -15.95 -15.32
CA GLY A 47 -20.45 -15.06 -14.33
C GLY A 47 -19.66 -14.93 -13.02
N VAL A 48 -18.47 -15.52 -12.92
CA VAL A 48 -17.60 -15.49 -11.74
C VAL A 48 -16.30 -14.75 -12.04
N VAL A 49 -15.80 -13.98 -11.07
CA VAL A 49 -14.48 -13.33 -11.18
C VAL A 49 -13.38 -14.38 -11.18
N ALA A 50 -12.68 -14.48 -12.30
CA ALA A 50 -11.56 -15.40 -12.53
C ALA A 50 -10.20 -14.76 -12.24
N GLU A 51 -10.11 -13.42 -12.33
CA GLU A 51 -8.90 -12.65 -12.01
C GLU A 51 -9.28 -11.21 -11.64
N LEU A 52 -8.62 -10.63 -10.64
CA LEU A 52 -8.76 -9.23 -10.23
C LEU A 52 -7.37 -8.63 -9.99
N ASP A 53 -7.07 -7.53 -10.68
CA ASP A 53 -5.81 -6.77 -10.57
C ASP A 53 -4.56 -7.66 -10.61
N GLY A 54 -4.52 -8.57 -11.60
CA GLY A 54 -3.44 -9.54 -11.81
C GLY A 54 -3.46 -10.75 -10.87
N VAL A 55 -4.37 -10.81 -9.89
CA VAL A 55 -4.52 -11.92 -8.95
C VAL A 55 -5.60 -12.89 -9.44
N ARG A 56 -5.20 -14.13 -9.77
CA ARG A 56 -6.14 -15.17 -10.20
C ARG A 56 -6.97 -15.68 -9.03
N SER A 57 -8.25 -15.94 -9.30
CA SER A 57 -9.10 -16.61 -8.32
C SER A 57 -8.61 -18.03 -8.07
N TYR A 58 -8.67 -18.44 -6.81
CA TYR A 58 -8.33 -19.80 -6.44
C TYR A 58 -9.47 -20.74 -6.83
N SER A 59 -9.28 -21.51 -7.90
CA SER A 59 -10.25 -22.52 -8.36
C SER A 59 -9.96 -23.94 -7.84
N GLY A 60 -9.10 -24.07 -6.82
CA GLY A 60 -8.58 -25.35 -6.40
C GLY A 60 -9.43 -26.06 -5.35
N TRP A 61 -10.18 -27.10 -5.74
CA TRP A 61 -10.35 -28.27 -4.87
C TRP A 61 -9.02 -29.03 -4.79
N VAL A 62 -7.97 -28.39 -4.26
CA VAL A 62 -6.65 -29.01 -4.14
C VAL A 62 -6.18 -28.84 -2.69
N ASN A 63 -6.11 -29.99 -2.01
CA ASN A 63 -5.44 -30.26 -0.73
C ASN A 63 -6.13 -29.90 0.61
N VAL A 64 -7.42 -30.24 0.78
CA VAL A 64 -7.97 -30.52 2.14
C VAL A 64 -7.77 -32.00 2.54
N ALA A 65 -6.89 -32.75 1.84
CA ALA A 65 -6.61 -34.16 2.14
C ALA A 65 -5.27 -34.42 2.87
N ILE A 66 -4.40 -33.41 3.05
CA ILE A 66 -3.04 -33.64 3.61
C ILE A 66 -2.90 -33.21 5.10
N VAL A 67 -3.93 -32.62 5.71
CA VAL A 67 -3.91 -32.22 7.15
C VAL A 67 -4.83 -33.11 8.01
N ALA A 68 -5.23 -34.27 7.51
CA ALA A 68 -5.99 -35.27 8.26
C ALA A 68 -5.34 -36.66 8.20
N VAL A 69 -4.01 -36.74 8.09
CA VAL A 69 -3.24 -37.95 8.40
C VAL A 69 -1.87 -37.55 8.96
N ASN A 70 -1.87 -37.08 10.20
CA ASN A 70 -0.80 -37.28 11.19
C ASN A 70 -1.33 -36.85 12.56
#